data_AF-A0A526R6J6-F1
#
_entry.id   AF-A0A526R6J6-F1
#
_cell.length_a   1.000
_cell.length_b   1.000
_cell.length_c   1.000
_cell.angle_alpha   90.00
_cell.angle_beta   90.00
_cell.angle_gamma   90.00
#
_symmetry.space_group_name_H-M   'P 1'
#
loop_
_entity.id
_entity.type
_entity.pdbx_description
1 polymer ?
#
loop_
_entity_poly.entity_id
_entity_poly.type
_entity_poly.pdbx_seq_one_letter_code
_entity_poly.pdbx_strand_id
1 'polypeptide(L)' 'MATEPRRRPKQERSRERIDAILSTTMRLIGEKGIDAVTMKEVGALAGG' A
#
# COMPACT_ATOMS: atom_id res chain seq x y z
N MET A 1 -27.29 3.32 -23.83
CA MET A 1 -26.40 4.42 -23.40
C MET A 1 -25.70 3.99 -22.12
N ALA A 2 -24.37 3.86 -22.13
CA ALA A 2 -23.60 3.50 -20.94
C ALA A 2 -23.44 4.73 -20.05
N THR A 3 -23.82 4.63 -18.77
CA THR A 3 -23.62 5.68 -17.77
C THR A 3 -22.15 5.71 -17.35
N GLU A 4 -21.39 6.67 -17.88
CA GLU A 4 -20.01 6.85 -17.45
C GLU A 4 -19.99 7.39 -15.99
N PRO A 5 -19.20 6.79 -15.09
CA PRO A 5 -19.20 7.18 -13.68
C PRO A 5 -18.70 8.61 -13.50
N ARG A 6 -19.44 9.41 -12.70
CA ARG A 6 -19.16 10.85 -12.46
C ARG A 6 -17.77 11.12 -11.88
N ARG A 7 -17.13 10.13 -11.27
CA ARG A 7 -15.72 10.16 -10.86
C ARG A 7 -14.98 9.03 -11.56
N ARG A 8 -13.98 9.37 -12.37
CA ARG A 8 -13.00 8.40 -12.84
C ARG A 8 -12.13 7.98 -11.65
N PRO A 9 -11.95 6.68 -11.39
CA PRO A 9 -10.99 6.21 -10.39
C PRO A 9 -9.62 6.78 -10.75
N LYS A 10 -9.05 7.61 -9.86
CA LYS A 10 -7.67 8.06 -10.02
C LYS A 10 -6.75 6.91 -9.65
N GLN A 11 -6.30 6.17 -10.66
CA GLN A 11 -5.35 5.07 -10.49
C GLN A 11 -4.08 5.51 -9.75
N GLU A 12 -3.70 6.79 -9.87
CA GLU A 12 -2.62 7.45 -9.14
C GLU A 12 -2.63 7.12 -7.64
N ARG A 13 -3.76 7.31 -6.95
CA ARG A 13 -3.87 7.04 -5.51
C ARG A 13 -3.69 5.57 -5.17
N SER A 14 -4.11 4.65 -6.05
CA SER A 14 -3.86 3.22 -5.84
C SER A 14 -2.40 2.84 -6.01
N ARG A 15 -1.69 3.49 -6.95
CA ARG A 15 -0.25 3.27 -7.18
C ARG A 15 0.56 3.80 -5.99
N GLU A 16 0.30 5.02 -5.55
CA GLU A 16 0.92 5.60 -4.36
C GLU A 16 0.76 4.69 -3.13
N ARG A 17 -0.44 4.10 -2.96
CA ARG A 17 -0.69 3.18 -1.84
C ARG A 17 0.11 1.89 -1.96
N ILE A 18 0.21 1.32 -3.16
CA ILE A 18 1.03 0.12 -3.39
C ILE A 18 2.50 0.42 -3.14
N ASP A 19 3.00 1.57 -3.61
CA ASP A 19 4.39 1.98 -3.41
C ASP A 19 4.72 2.19 -1.93
N ALA A 20 3.79 2.79 -1.16
CA ALA A 20 3.92 2.94 0.29
C ALA A 20 3.95 1.59 1.02
N ILE A 21 3.12 0.63 0.60
CA ILE A 21 3.11 -0.72 1.18
C ILE A 21 4.44 -1.43 0.87
N LEU A 22 4.86 -1.46 -0.40
CA LEU A 22 6.06 -2.18 -0.81
C LEU A 22 7.33 -1.60 -0.17
N SER A 23 7.46 -0.28 -0.14
CA SER A 23 8.61 0.39 0.50
C SER A 23 8.66 0.12 2.00
N THR A 24 7.51 0.18 2.69
CA THR A 24 7.40 -0.12 4.13
C THR A 24 7.78 -1.57 4.41
N THR A 25 7.25 -2.52 3.64
CA THR A 25 7.56 -3.94 3.81
C THR A 25 9.04 -4.23 3.57
N MET A 26 9.64 -3.69 2.50
CA MET A 26 11.07 -3.87 2.22
C MET A 26 11.94 -3.34 3.37
N ARG A 27 11.60 -2.15 3.90
CA ARG A 27 12.32 -1.57 5.04
C ARG A 27 12.25 -2.47 6.27
N LEU A 28 11.05 -2.94 6.65
CA LEU A 28 10.87 -3.79 7.82
C LEU A 28 11.58 -5.14 7.68
N ILE A 29 11.56 -5.75 6.49
CA ILE A 29 12.31 -6.98 6.23
C ILE A 29 13.81 -6.74 6.41
N GLY A 30 14.33 -5.62 5.92
CA GLY A 30 15.75 -5.26 6.09
C GLY A 30 16.15 -4.98 7.54
N GLU A 31 15.26 -4.40 8.35
CA GLU A 31 15.55 -4.03 9.74
C GLU A 31 15.51 -5.21 10.72
N LYS A 32 14.58 -6.14 10.55
CA LYS A 32 14.33 -7.21 11.54
C LYS A 32 14.17 -8.62 10.97
N GLY A 33 14.27 -8.79 9.66
CA GLY A 33 14.09 -10.08 8.99
C GLY A 33 12.62 -10.43 8.75
N ILE A 34 12.38 -11.26 7.72
CA ILE A 34 11.04 -11.57 7.22
C ILE A 34 10.13 -12.24 8.27
N ASP A 35 10.69 -13.14 9.08
CA ASP A 35 9.93 -13.90 10.08
C ASP A 35 9.37 -13.01 11.21
N ALA A 36 10.00 -11.85 11.44
CA ALA A 36 9.59 -10.91 12.48
C ALA A 36 8.61 -9.82 11.96
N VAL A 37 8.36 -9.76 10.65
CA VAL A 37 7.42 -8.79 10.04
C VAL A 37 5.99 -9.26 10.19
N THR A 38 5.08 -8.34 10.53
CA THR A 38 3.64 -8.63 10.61
C THR A 38 2.82 -7.72 9.71
N MET A 39 1.73 -8.23 9.17
CA MET A 39 0.82 -7.44 8.31
C MET A 39 0.18 -6.26 9.06
N LYS A 40 -0.07 -6.41 10.37
CA LYS A 40 -0.61 -5.34 11.22
C LYS A 40 0.31 -4.13 11.23
N GLU A 41 1.60 -4.36 11.39
CA GLU A 41 2.62 -3.32 11.42
C GLU A 41 2.83 -2.68 10.04
N VAL A 42 2.86 -3.49 8.97
CA VAL A 42 2.89 -2.97 7.59
C VAL A 42 1.69 -2.03 7.35
N GLY A 43 0.48 -2.44 7.72
CA GLY A 43 -0.72 -1.61 7.58
C GLY A 43 -0.69 -0.32 8.42
N ALA A 44 -0.18 -0.40 9.66
CA ALA A 44 -0.04 0.77 10.53
C ALA A 44 0.95 1.81 9.97
N LEU A 45 2.01 1.36 9.28
CA LEU A 45 3.09 2.23 8.79
C LEU A 45 2.91 2.68 7.34
N ALA A 46 2.22 1.92 6.50
CA ALA A 46 2.03 2.22 5.07
C ALA A 46 0.83 3.13 4.76
N GLY A 47 0.08 3.58 5.78
CA GLY A 47 -1.06 4.49 5.62
C GLY A 47 -2.41 3.82 5.86
N GLY A 48 -2.62 3.38 7.11
CA GLY A 48 -3.92 2.96 7.64
C GLY A 48 -5.07 3.85 7.19
#